data_AF-A0A3A6FY29-F1
#
_entry.id   AF-A0A3A6FY29-F1
#
_cell.length_a   1.000
_cell.length_b   1.000
_cell.length_c   1.000
_cell.angle_alpha   90.00
_cell.angle_beta   90.00
_cell.angle_gamma   90.00
#
_symmetry.space_group_name_H-M   'P 1'
#
loop_
_entity.id
_entity.type
_entity.pdbx_description
1 polymer ?
#
loop_
_entity_poly.entity_id
_entity_poly.type
_entity_poly.pdbx_seq_one_letter_code
_entity_poly.pdbx_strand_id
1 'polypeptide(L)'
;LKDTVFDIISLNDNSVLVEGKLYKKNEVVKTIRTDIEGIASTSSDLLPYGKFRIVESEAPDGYLTDGAKPIDFTITENGKIVDLTDEAHSIYNQIKRGDIEGVKIGAGTHKRLADVPFRITSKTTGENHVVVTDDNGQFSTSADWASHKHNTNAGKTSEDGVWFGTSEPDDSKGA
;
A
#
# COMPACT_ATOMS: atom_id res chain seq x y z
N LEU A 1 5.62 7.88 0.40
CA LEU A 1 6.38 6.64 0.09
C LEU A 1 7.38 6.95 -1.00
N LYS A 2 8.60 6.40 -0.98
CA LYS A 2 9.62 6.61 -2.03
C LYS A 2 9.26 5.88 -3.32
N ASP A 3 9.66 6.45 -4.46
CA ASP A 3 9.53 5.87 -5.80
C ASP A 3 8.09 5.71 -6.31
N THR A 4 7.08 6.22 -5.59
CA THR A 4 5.70 6.32 -6.07
C THR A 4 5.61 7.28 -7.27
N VAL A 5 4.88 6.88 -8.31
CA VAL A 5 4.73 7.67 -9.53
C VAL A 5 3.37 8.34 -9.55
N PHE A 6 3.39 9.63 -9.86
CA PHE A 6 2.19 10.43 -10.04
C PHE A 6 2.16 11.05 -11.43
N ASP A 7 0.98 10.97 -12.06
CA ASP A 7 0.66 11.68 -13.28
C ASP A 7 -0.15 12.93 -12.97
N ILE A 8 0.27 14.05 -13.55
CA ILE A 8 -0.47 15.30 -13.55
C ILE A 8 -1.24 15.38 -14.87
N ILE A 9 -2.55 15.52 -14.79
CA ILE A 9 -3.49 15.49 -15.92
C ILE A 9 -4.13 16.86 -16.07
N SER A 10 -4.18 17.38 -17.30
CA SER A 10 -4.89 18.63 -17.59
C SER A 10 -6.40 18.44 -17.53
N LEU A 11 -7.12 19.25 -16.75
CA LEU A 11 -8.59 19.29 -16.75
C LEU A 11 -9.15 20.50 -17.51
N ASN A 12 -8.27 21.27 -18.17
CA ASN A 12 -8.61 22.49 -18.88
C ASN A 12 -9.38 22.18 -20.18
N ASP A 13 -10.42 22.96 -20.47
CA ASP A 13 -11.19 22.79 -21.72
C ASP A 13 -10.38 23.20 -22.95
N ASN A 14 -9.48 24.17 -22.81
CA ASN A 14 -8.52 24.58 -23.83
C ASN A 14 -7.17 23.86 -23.64
N SER A 15 -6.43 23.68 -24.72
CA SER A 15 -5.09 23.12 -24.65
C SER A 15 -4.14 24.01 -23.85
N VAL A 16 -3.25 23.37 -23.08
CA VAL A 16 -2.21 24.02 -22.28
C VAL A 16 -0.83 23.71 -22.85
N LEU A 17 0.07 24.69 -22.83
CA LEU A 17 1.47 24.52 -23.25
C LEU A 17 2.32 24.19 -22.02
N VAL A 18 2.96 23.03 -22.02
CA VAL A 18 3.88 22.58 -20.96
C VAL A 18 5.16 22.08 -21.64
N GLU A 19 6.32 22.59 -21.24
CA GLU A 19 7.63 22.20 -21.79
C GLU A 19 7.69 22.22 -23.33
N GLY A 20 7.00 23.18 -23.97
CA GLY A 20 7.00 23.34 -25.43
C GLY A 20 6.01 22.43 -26.19
N LYS A 21 5.21 21.62 -25.50
CA LYS A 21 4.17 20.77 -26.10
C LYS A 21 2.77 21.17 -25.66
N LEU A 22 1.81 21.13 -26.59
CA LEU A 22 0.40 21.35 -26.29
C LEU A 22 -0.27 20.06 -25.80
N TYR A 23 -1.04 20.19 -24.73
CA TYR A 23 -1.80 19.10 -24.11
C TYR A 23 -3.28 19.45 -24.05
N LYS A 24 -4.15 18.52 -24.43
CA LYS A 24 -5.61 18.64 -24.37
C LYS A 24 -6.13 18.21 -22.99
N LYS A 25 -7.44 18.43 -22.79
CA LYS A 25 -8.16 17.90 -21.63
C LYS A 25 -7.96 16.39 -21.51
N ASN A 26 -7.74 15.93 -20.28
CA ASN A 26 -7.47 14.55 -19.88
C ASN A 26 -6.15 13.95 -20.40
N GLU A 27 -5.22 14.76 -20.92
CA GLU A 27 -3.87 14.29 -21.24
C GLU A 27 -2.93 14.48 -20.04
N VAL A 28 -2.01 13.52 -19.87
CA VAL A 28 -0.93 13.58 -18.88
C VAL A 28 0.08 14.63 -19.34
N VAL A 29 0.21 15.72 -18.56
CA VAL A 29 1.14 16.82 -18.84
C VAL A 29 2.52 16.57 -18.25
N LYS A 30 2.59 15.88 -17.10
CA LYS A 30 3.85 15.56 -16.42
C LYS A 30 3.70 14.28 -15.60
N THR A 31 4.78 13.53 -15.51
CA THR A 31 4.93 12.44 -14.55
C THR A 31 6.02 12.81 -13.55
N ILE A 32 5.74 12.70 -12.26
CA ILE A 32 6.67 12.98 -11.16
C ILE A 32 6.82 11.74 -10.27
N ARG A 33 7.94 11.66 -9.56
CA ARG A 33 8.26 10.53 -8.68
C ARG A 33 8.65 11.06 -7.30
N THR A 34 8.16 10.39 -6.26
CA THR A 34 8.46 10.76 -4.87
C THR A 34 9.88 10.38 -4.45
N ASP A 35 10.47 11.22 -3.62
CA ASP A 35 11.78 11.02 -3.02
C ASP A 35 11.73 10.13 -1.76
N ILE A 36 12.84 10.06 -1.02
CA ILE A 36 12.95 9.24 0.19
C ILE A 36 12.01 9.67 1.32
N GLU A 37 11.62 10.93 1.36
CA GLU A 37 10.65 11.46 2.32
C GLU A 37 9.21 11.21 1.84
N GLY A 38 9.04 10.73 0.61
CA GLY A 38 7.76 10.48 -0.01
C GLY A 38 7.16 11.72 -0.65
N ILE A 39 7.96 12.75 -0.92
CA ILE A 39 7.53 14.03 -1.47
C ILE A 39 7.92 14.09 -2.96
N ALA A 40 7.05 14.68 -3.78
CA ALA A 40 7.35 15.00 -5.17
C ALA A 40 6.95 16.45 -5.45
N SER A 41 7.70 17.13 -6.32
CA SER A 41 7.40 18.52 -6.71
C SER A 41 7.71 18.78 -8.18
N THR A 42 7.05 19.79 -8.74
CA THR A 42 7.38 20.37 -10.05
C THR A 42 8.16 21.67 -9.86
N SER A 43 8.76 22.20 -10.92
CA SER A 43 9.20 23.61 -10.89
C SER A 43 7.99 24.55 -10.81
N SER A 44 8.19 25.75 -10.26
CA SER A 44 7.13 26.75 -10.03
C SER A 44 6.53 27.34 -11.30
N ASP A 45 7.17 27.12 -12.44
CA ASP A 45 6.82 27.65 -13.77
C ASP A 45 6.37 26.56 -14.75
N LEU A 46 6.30 25.30 -14.33
CA LEU A 46 5.96 24.18 -15.20
C LEU A 46 4.48 24.20 -15.64
N LEU A 47 3.57 24.44 -14.69
CA LEU A 47 2.15 24.31 -14.91
C LEU A 47 1.52 25.68 -15.16
N PRO A 48 0.87 25.90 -16.32
CA PRO A 48 0.19 27.16 -16.61
C PRO A 48 -1.09 27.32 -15.78
N TYR A 49 -1.65 28.52 -15.79
CA TYR A 49 -2.96 28.81 -15.18
C TYR A 49 -4.02 27.80 -15.65
N GLY A 50 -4.73 27.18 -14.72
CA GLY A 50 -5.72 26.18 -15.06
C GLY A 50 -6.00 25.14 -13.98
N LYS A 51 -6.87 24.18 -14.32
CA LYS A 51 -7.28 23.06 -13.49
C LYS A 51 -6.50 21.81 -13.85
N PHE A 52 -6.02 21.09 -12.84
CA PHE A 52 -5.25 19.86 -13.00
C PHE A 52 -5.73 18.82 -11.99
N ARG A 53 -5.35 17.58 -12.26
CA ARG A 53 -5.54 16.43 -11.38
C ARG A 53 -4.21 15.72 -11.21
N ILE A 54 -3.85 15.36 -9.99
CA ILE A 54 -2.76 14.43 -9.72
C ILE A 54 -3.35 13.05 -9.41
N VAL A 55 -2.80 12.01 -10.03
CA VAL A 55 -3.22 10.61 -9.87
C VAL A 55 -1.98 9.76 -9.63
N GLU A 56 -2.05 8.85 -8.65
CA GLU A 56 -1.02 7.82 -8.52
C GLU A 56 -1.15 6.83 -9.68
N SER A 57 -0.12 6.77 -10.54
CA SER A 57 -0.10 5.88 -11.70
C SER A 57 0.68 4.59 -11.46
N GLU A 58 1.63 4.60 -10.53
CA GLU A 58 2.41 3.43 -10.13
C GLU A 58 2.71 3.46 -8.63
N ALA A 59 2.24 2.45 -7.91
CA ALA A 59 2.59 2.24 -6.51
C ALA A 59 4.02 1.69 -6.37
N PRO A 60 4.71 2.02 -5.28
CA PRO A 60 6.03 1.44 -5.00
C PRO A 60 5.91 -0.05 -4.66
N ASP A 61 7.04 -0.73 -4.72
CA ASP A 61 7.13 -2.16 -4.40
C ASP A 61 6.54 -2.47 -3.02
N GLY A 62 5.71 -3.52 -2.96
CA GLY A 62 5.01 -3.91 -1.74
C GLY A 62 3.68 -3.20 -1.49
N TYR A 63 3.28 -2.23 -2.32
CA TYR A 63 2.01 -1.51 -2.19
C TYR A 63 1.06 -1.79 -3.35
N LEU A 64 -0.24 -1.62 -3.08
CA LEU A 64 -1.33 -1.61 -4.04
C LEU A 64 -1.55 -0.18 -4.53
N THR A 65 -1.71 -0.03 -5.85
CA THR A 65 -2.12 1.24 -6.47
C THR A 65 -3.62 1.50 -6.26
N ASP A 66 -4.39 0.44 -6.00
CA ASP A 66 -5.82 0.53 -5.74
C ASP A 66 -6.08 1.20 -4.38
N GLY A 67 -6.90 2.26 -4.41
CA GLY A 67 -7.30 3.02 -3.23
C GLY A 67 -6.74 4.45 -3.17
N ALA A 68 -5.70 4.75 -3.96
CA ALA A 68 -5.19 6.12 -4.10
C ALA A 68 -6.26 7.03 -4.73
N LYS A 69 -6.64 8.09 -4.00
CA LYS A 69 -7.66 9.03 -4.48
C LYS A 69 -7.00 10.13 -5.33
N PRO A 70 -7.50 10.39 -6.54
CA PRO A 70 -7.09 11.56 -7.31
C PRO A 70 -7.37 12.86 -6.57
N ILE A 71 -6.50 13.84 -6.75
CA ILE A 71 -6.65 15.17 -6.16
C ILE A 71 -6.71 16.21 -7.26
N ASP A 72 -7.78 17.00 -7.26
CA ASP A 72 -7.94 18.13 -8.16
C ASP A 72 -7.38 19.38 -7.52
N PHE A 73 -6.61 20.14 -8.30
CA PHE A 73 -6.05 21.42 -7.87
C PHE A 73 -6.08 22.45 -8.99
N THR A 74 -5.88 23.72 -8.65
CA THR A 74 -5.92 24.83 -9.61
C THR A 74 -4.71 25.73 -9.44
N ILE A 75 -4.05 26.06 -10.55
CA ILE A 75 -3.03 27.10 -10.61
C ILE A 75 -3.73 28.43 -10.92
N THR A 76 -3.68 29.36 -9.97
CA THR A 76 -4.39 30.66 -10.07
C THR A 76 -3.45 31.84 -10.31
N GLU A 77 -2.16 31.70 -10.00
CA GLU A 77 -1.19 32.79 -9.97
C GLU A 77 0.16 32.31 -10.51
N ASN A 78 0.92 33.22 -11.11
CA ASN A 78 2.23 32.93 -11.66
C ASN A 78 3.24 32.61 -10.54
N GLY A 79 3.98 31.50 -10.69
CA GLY A 79 5.01 31.08 -9.73
C GLY A 79 4.47 30.48 -8.43
N LYS A 80 3.14 30.33 -8.27
CA LYS A 80 2.53 29.77 -7.07
C LYS A 80 2.71 28.26 -7.03
N ILE A 81 3.25 27.76 -5.92
CA ILE A 81 3.22 26.34 -5.58
C ILE A 81 1.92 26.04 -4.84
N VAL A 82 1.16 25.07 -5.33
CA VAL A 82 0.03 24.51 -4.58
C VAL A 82 0.59 23.41 -3.70
N ASP A 83 0.51 23.62 -2.39
CA ASP A 83 0.92 22.63 -1.40
C ASP A 83 -0.20 21.61 -1.19
N LEU A 84 0.11 20.34 -1.42
CA LEU A 84 -0.78 19.18 -1.22
C LEU A 84 -0.19 18.20 -0.21
N THR A 85 0.76 18.65 0.63
CA THR A 85 1.47 17.80 1.59
C THR A 85 0.78 17.70 2.95
N ASP A 86 -0.35 18.38 3.14
CA ASP A 86 -1.15 18.25 4.37
C ASP A 86 -1.84 16.88 4.48
N GLU A 87 -2.31 16.54 5.68
CA GLU A 87 -2.96 15.25 5.96
C GLU A 87 -4.23 15.01 5.12
N ALA A 88 -4.97 16.06 4.75
CA ALA A 88 -6.21 15.94 4.00
C ALA A 88 -5.97 15.64 2.51
N HIS A 89 -4.81 16.04 1.98
CA HIS A 89 -4.38 15.79 0.61
C HIS A 89 -3.30 14.69 0.50
N SER A 90 -2.88 14.10 1.62
CA SER A 90 -1.95 12.97 1.61
C SER A 90 -2.58 11.72 0.97
N ILE A 91 -1.86 11.10 0.04
CA ILE A 91 -2.28 9.87 -0.65
C ILE A 91 -1.66 8.68 0.06
N TYR A 92 -2.51 7.81 0.60
CA TYR A 92 -2.11 6.62 1.35
C TYR A 92 -2.31 5.36 0.51
N ASN A 93 -1.26 4.54 0.39
CA ASN A 93 -1.34 3.25 -0.28
C ASN A 93 -1.58 2.10 0.69
N GLN A 94 -2.33 1.13 0.22
CA GLN A 94 -2.51 -0.14 0.94
C GLN A 94 -1.31 -1.04 0.67
N ILE A 95 -0.79 -1.70 1.70
CA ILE A 95 0.28 -2.69 1.55
C ILE A 95 -0.32 -3.95 0.90
N LYS A 96 0.42 -4.60 0.02
CA LYS A 96 0.11 -5.95 -0.49
C LYS A 96 0.22 -6.94 0.67
N ARG A 97 -0.90 -7.57 1.01
CA ARG A 97 -1.00 -8.57 2.10
C ARG A 97 -1.43 -9.92 1.53
N GLY A 98 -1.05 -10.98 2.22
CA GLY A 98 -1.39 -12.34 1.83
C GLY A 98 -1.23 -13.30 3.00
N ASP A 99 -1.92 -14.42 2.91
CA ASP A 99 -1.90 -15.44 3.95
C ASP A 99 -0.89 -16.54 3.68
N ILE A 100 -0.48 -17.21 4.74
CA ILE A 100 0.36 -18.40 4.70
C ILE A 100 -0.39 -19.53 5.40
N GLU A 101 -0.50 -20.66 4.70
CA GLU A 101 -1.00 -21.91 5.26
C GLU A 101 0.04 -23.02 5.15
N GLY A 102 -0.02 -23.99 6.04
CA GLY A 102 0.90 -25.10 6.03
C GLY A 102 0.45 -26.26 6.91
N VAL A 103 1.08 -27.41 6.71
CA VAL A 103 0.80 -28.59 7.54
C VAL A 103 2.10 -29.25 8.00
N LYS A 104 2.21 -29.48 9.31
CA LYS A 104 3.34 -30.16 9.93
C LYS A 104 3.12 -31.68 9.90
N ILE A 105 4.05 -32.36 9.25
CA ILE A 105 4.11 -33.83 9.18
C ILE A 105 5.37 -34.31 9.89
N GLY A 106 5.26 -35.38 10.68
CA GLY A 106 6.37 -36.07 11.32
C GLY A 106 7.20 -36.86 10.30
N ALA A 107 8.52 -36.68 10.34
CA ALA A 107 9.43 -37.44 9.47
C ALA A 107 9.33 -38.95 9.77
N GLY A 108 9.24 -39.77 8.72
CA GLY A 108 9.17 -41.23 8.82
C GLY A 108 7.83 -41.81 9.27
N THR A 109 7.03 -41.06 10.04
CA THR A 109 5.71 -41.52 10.49
C THR A 109 4.57 -41.10 9.58
N HIS A 110 4.78 -40.04 8.78
CA HIS A 110 3.74 -39.37 7.99
C HIS A 110 2.52 -38.91 8.81
N LYS A 111 2.64 -38.87 10.15
CA LYS A 111 1.58 -38.40 11.04
C LYS A 111 1.56 -36.88 11.10
N ARG A 112 0.37 -36.30 11.17
CA ARG A 112 0.16 -34.88 11.49
C ARG A 112 0.62 -34.59 12.91
N LEU A 113 1.17 -33.40 13.14
CA LEU A 113 1.67 -32.98 14.46
C LEU A 113 0.95 -31.73 14.93
N ALA A 114 0.15 -31.87 15.99
CA ALA A 114 -0.54 -30.79 16.67
C ALA A 114 0.37 -30.02 17.62
N ASP A 115 -0.04 -28.80 17.98
CA ASP A 115 0.62 -27.93 18.96
C ASP A 115 2.08 -27.58 18.64
N VAL A 116 2.45 -27.59 17.35
CA VAL A 116 3.80 -27.25 16.91
C VAL A 116 3.88 -25.75 16.57
N PRO A 117 4.67 -24.96 17.32
CA PRO A 117 4.84 -23.55 17.02
C PRO A 117 5.81 -23.33 15.84
N PHE A 118 5.45 -22.41 14.96
CA PHE A 118 6.29 -21.88 13.90
C PHE A 118 6.41 -20.36 14.05
N ARG A 119 7.65 -19.85 13.98
CA ARG A 119 7.88 -18.41 13.88
C ARG A 119 7.90 -18.01 12.40
N ILE A 120 7.00 -17.11 12.03
CA ILE A 120 6.99 -16.44 10.72
C ILE A 120 7.74 -15.12 10.89
N THR A 121 8.67 -14.80 10.00
CA THR A 121 9.49 -13.57 10.07
C THR A 121 9.48 -12.86 8.73
N SER A 122 9.08 -11.59 8.75
CA SER A 122 9.26 -10.67 7.63
C SER A 122 10.75 -10.43 7.43
N LYS A 123 11.29 -10.83 6.27
CA LYS A 123 12.69 -10.56 5.93
C LYS A 123 12.96 -9.08 5.66
N THR A 124 11.92 -8.32 5.34
CA THR A 124 12.03 -6.89 5.01
C THR A 124 12.05 -6.03 6.27
N THR A 125 11.19 -6.33 7.25
CA THR A 125 11.03 -5.50 8.46
C THR A 125 11.65 -6.13 9.72
N GLY A 126 11.92 -7.44 9.71
CA GLY A 126 12.36 -8.20 10.89
C GLY A 126 11.24 -8.53 11.88
N GLU A 127 10.03 -8.01 11.66
CA GLU A 127 8.84 -8.35 12.43
C GLU A 127 8.56 -9.86 12.36
N ASN A 128 8.14 -10.45 13.48
CA ASN A 128 7.88 -11.88 13.55
C ASN A 128 6.77 -12.21 14.53
N HIS A 129 5.95 -13.20 14.17
CA HIS A 129 4.83 -13.72 14.93
C HIS A 129 4.86 -15.25 14.94
N VAL A 130 4.17 -15.87 15.90
CA VAL A 130 4.12 -17.33 16.05
C VAL A 130 2.73 -17.84 15.67
N VAL A 131 2.69 -18.89 14.86
CA VAL A 131 1.50 -19.71 14.58
C VAL A 131 1.67 -21.08 15.19
N VAL A 132 0.59 -21.71 15.63
CA VAL A 132 0.58 -23.04 16.23
C VAL A 132 -0.30 -23.97 15.40
N THR A 133 0.14 -25.20 15.17
CA THR A 133 -0.65 -26.18 14.42
C THR A 133 -1.82 -26.73 15.23
N ASP A 134 -2.95 -26.96 14.57
CA ASP A 134 -4.15 -27.59 15.14
C ASP A 134 -4.00 -29.11 15.31
N ASP A 135 -5.07 -29.77 15.75
CA ASP A 135 -5.14 -31.25 15.89
C ASP A 135 -4.85 -32.01 14.58
N ASN A 136 -5.08 -31.39 13.42
CA ASN A 136 -4.76 -31.93 12.09
C ASN A 136 -3.34 -31.56 11.63
N GLY A 137 -2.55 -30.95 12.50
CA GLY A 137 -1.21 -30.46 12.23
C GLY A 137 -1.16 -29.28 11.26
N GLN A 138 -2.28 -28.63 10.96
CA GLN A 138 -2.40 -27.50 10.04
C GLN A 138 -2.31 -26.17 10.78
N PHE A 139 -1.77 -25.15 10.12
CA PHE A 139 -1.91 -23.76 10.52
C PHE A 139 -2.31 -22.92 9.31
N SER A 140 -2.99 -21.81 9.55
CA SER A 140 -3.27 -20.78 8.56
C SER A 140 -3.25 -19.41 9.23
N THR A 141 -2.75 -18.39 8.53
CA THR A 141 -2.86 -17.00 8.97
C THR A 141 -4.13 -16.32 8.48
N SER A 142 -4.99 -16.99 7.72
CA SER A 142 -6.17 -16.36 7.12
C SER A 142 -7.24 -16.00 8.14
N ALA A 143 -7.94 -14.88 7.92
CA ALA A 143 -9.06 -14.46 8.76
C ALA A 143 -10.24 -15.46 8.75
N ASP A 144 -10.38 -16.23 7.67
CA ASP A 144 -11.37 -17.33 7.57
C ASP A 144 -11.04 -18.49 8.52
N TRP A 145 -9.78 -18.63 8.92
CA TRP A 145 -9.32 -19.62 9.89
C TRP A 145 -9.40 -19.08 11.32
N ALA A 146 -8.79 -17.92 11.57
CA ALA A 146 -8.84 -17.21 12.83
C ALA A 146 -8.88 -15.71 12.55
N SER A 147 -9.89 -15.00 13.08
CA SER A 147 -9.98 -13.55 12.94
C SER A 147 -8.67 -12.90 13.37
N HIS A 148 -8.16 -11.97 12.57
CA HIS A 148 -6.95 -11.21 12.88
C HIS A 148 -7.11 -10.38 14.15
N LYS A 149 -8.34 -10.15 14.60
CA LYS A 149 -8.70 -9.40 15.80
C LYS A 149 -8.81 -10.27 17.05
N HIS A 150 -8.85 -11.59 16.89
CA HIS A 150 -8.95 -12.52 18.01
C HIS A 150 -7.56 -12.83 18.56
N ASN A 151 -7.28 -12.46 19.82
CA ASN A 151 -6.00 -12.71 20.50
C ASN A 151 -4.77 -12.40 19.61
N THR A 152 -4.83 -11.29 18.87
CA THR A 152 -3.86 -10.96 17.82
C THR A 152 -2.42 -11.16 18.28
N ASN A 153 -1.68 -11.99 17.56
CA ASN A 153 -0.27 -12.32 17.78
C ASN A 153 0.06 -12.96 19.15
N ALA A 154 -0.92 -13.57 19.85
CA ALA A 154 -0.66 -14.26 21.10
C ALA A 154 0.21 -15.52 20.92
N GLY A 155 0.05 -16.22 19.79
CA GLY A 155 0.87 -17.36 19.39
C GLY A 155 0.83 -18.53 20.38
N LYS A 156 -0.35 -18.80 20.94
CA LYS A 156 -0.60 -19.87 21.92
C LYS A 156 -1.37 -21.03 21.32
N THR A 157 -2.36 -20.75 20.47
CA THR A 157 -3.19 -21.78 19.85
C THR A 157 -3.29 -21.56 18.35
N SER A 158 -3.86 -22.53 17.63
CA SER A 158 -4.20 -22.38 16.22
C SER A 158 -5.36 -21.40 15.96
N GLU A 159 -6.01 -20.89 17.01
CA GLU A 159 -7.15 -19.98 16.93
C GLU A 159 -6.76 -18.50 17.16
N ASP A 160 -5.49 -18.23 17.48
CA ASP A 160 -4.99 -16.87 17.65
C ASP A 160 -4.74 -16.23 16.28
N GLY A 161 -5.33 -15.05 16.05
CA GLY A 161 -5.15 -14.27 14.84
C GLY A 161 -3.72 -13.78 14.66
N VAL A 162 -3.31 -13.56 13.41
CA VAL A 162 -1.97 -13.07 13.06
C VAL A 162 -2.10 -11.76 12.31
N TRP A 163 -1.30 -10.76 12.69
CA TRP A 163 -1.29 -9.49 11.98
C TRP A 163 0.10 -8.88 11.96
N PHE A 164 0.64 -8.69 10.76
CA PHE A 164 1.89 -7.98 10.50
C PHE A 164 1.64 -6.49 10.29
N GLY A 165 2.50 -5.68 10.90
CA GLY A 165 2.47 -4.23 10.84
C GLY A 165 1.70 -3.57 11.99
N THR A 166 1.63 -2.25 11.95
CA THR A 166 1.10 -1.43 13.05
C THR A 166 -0.31 -0.90 12.79
N SER A 167 -0.91 -1.19 11.63
CA SER A 167 -2.30 -0.83 11.35
C SER A 167 -3.25 -1.68 12.21
N GLU A 168 -4.48 -1.21 12.39
CA GLU A 168 -5.52 -2.06 13.00
C GLU A 168 -5.72 -3.35 12.20
N PRO A 169 -5.89 -4.51 12.86
CA PRO A 169 -6.20 -5.77 12.19
C PRO A 169 -7.50 -5.72 11.40
N ASP A 170 -7.51 -6.29 10.19
CA ASP A 170 -8.62 -6.19 9.25
C ASP A 170 -8.86 -7.52 8.54
N ASP A 171 -9.92 -8.22 8.95
CA ASP A 171 -10.30 -9.55 8.46
C ASP A 171 -10.67 -9.58 6.96
N SER A 172 -10.79 -8.41 6.30
CA SER A 172 -10.96 -8.36 4.84
C SER A 172 -9.64 -8.47 4.06
N LYS A 173 -8.50 -8.58 4.76
CA LYS A 173 -7.15 -8.61 4.19
C LYS A 173 -6.40 -9.85 4.67
N GLY A 174 -5.31 -10.20 3.98
CA GLY A 174 -4.33 -11.15 4.51
C GLY A 174 -3.59 -10.58 5.73
N ALA A 175 -2.97 -11.47 6.51
CA ALA A 175 -2.22 -11.12 7.71
C ALA A 175 -1.07 -10.10 7.50
#